data_AF-A0A5D2M634-F1
#
_entry.id   AF-A0A5D2M634-F1
#
_cell.length_a   1.000
_cell.length_b   1.000
_cell.length_c   1.000
_cell.angle_alpha   90.00
_cell.angle_beta   90.00
_cell.angle_gamma   90.00
#
_symmetry.space_group_name_H-M   'P 1'
#
loop_
_entity.id
_entity.type
_entity.pdbx_description
1 polymer ?
#
loop_
_entity_poly.entity_id
_entity_poly.type
_entity_poly.pdbx_seq_one_letter_code
_entity_poly.pdbx_strand_id
1 'polypeptide(L)'
;MIKSILSRWLMRECTYLARVFNLSDYASFFDPLHLRGYARRIKRASSGLHEFFDKMINEYQQGTNMDEQKPYTGFFQVMVSLLGTPMNPNDEDQPYIVGRENIKAIMLDMVVASFDTITTAIEWTLSELLRHP
;
A
#
# COMPACT_ATOMS: atom_id res chain seq x y z
N MET A 1 -20.02 -8.02 -2.47
CA MET A 1 -20.46 -6.69 -1.97
C MET A 1 -19.66 -6.23 -0.76
N ILE A 2 -19.56 -7.02 0.32
CA ILE A 2 -18.85 -6.64 1.58
C ILE A 2 -17.35 -6.40 1.38
N LYS A 3 -16.65 -7.21 0.57
CA LYS A 3 -15.22 -7.04 0.26
C LYS A 3 -14.90 -5.69 -0.44
N SER A 4 -15.81 -5.19 -1.27
CA SER A 4 -15.66 -3.93 -2.01
C SER A 4 -15.88 -2.71 -1.12
N ILE A 5 -16.76 -2.83 -0.12
CA ILE A 5 -17.01 -1.76 0.86
C ILE A 5 -15.83 -1.66 1.84
N LEU A 6 -15.29 -2.81 2.26
CA LEU A 6 -14.14 -2.87 3.18
C LEU A 6 -12.88 -2.25 2.55
N SER A 7 -12.57 -2.56 1.29
CA SER A 7 -11.42 -1.97 0.61
C SER A 7 -11.56 -0.46 0.40
N ARG A 8 -12.76 0.03 0.08
CA ARG A 8 -13.05 1.47 -0.04
C ARG A 8 -12.92 2.20 1.29
N TRP A 9 -13.40 1.62 2.38
CA TRP A 9 -13.25 2.20 3.72
C TRP A 9 -11.77 2.27 4.12
N LEU A 10 -11.03 1.18 3.91
CA LEU A 10 -9.61 1.08 4.23
C LEU A 10 -8.79 2.15 3.50
N MET A 11 -9.02 2.33 2.20
CA MET A 11 -8.33 3.34 1.39
C MET A 11 -8.64 4.75 1.89
N ARG A 12 -9.92 5.08 2.11
CA ARG A 12 -10.32 6.41 2.58
C ARG A 12 -9.72 6.74 3.95
N GLU A 13 -9.66 5.74 4.83
CA GLU A 13 -9.06 5.88 6.15
C GLU A 13 -7.54 6.12 6.06
N CYS A 14 -6.83 5.36 5.22
CA CYS A 14 -5.39 5.55 5.01
C CYS A 14 -5.05 6.96 4.52
N THR A 15 -5.79 7.48 3.54
CA THR A 15 -5.57 8.84 3.02
C THR A 15 -5.85 9.91 4.05
N TYR A 16 -6.97 9.80 4.77
CA TYR A 16 -7.33 10.77 5.80
C TYR A 16 -6.24 10.85 6.86
N LEU A 17 -5.70 9.69 7.25
CA LEU A 17 -4.61 9.63 8.20
C LEU A 17 -3.33 10.24 7.57
N ALA A 18 -2.86 9.80 6.41
CA ALA A 18 -1.67 10.37 5.76
C ALA A 18 -1.68 11.91 5.67
N ARG A 19 -2.84 12.51 5.37
CA ARG A 19 -3.03 13.97 5.33
C ARG A 19 -2.97 14.64 6.71
N VAL A 20 -3.56 14.02 7.73
CA VAL A 20 -3.54 14.54 9.11
C VAL A 20 -2.13 14.45 9.71
N PHE A 21 -1.35 13.41 9.38
CA PHE A 21 0.04 13.31 9.80
C PHE A 21 0.88 14.49 9.29
N ASN A 22 0.72 14.83 8.01
CA ASN A 22 1.34 16.00 7.39
C ASN A 22 0.95 17.32 8.09
N LEU A 23 -0.24 17.43 8.69
CA LEU A 23 -0.66 18.61 9.46
C LEU A 23 -0.16 18.61 10.91
N SER A 24 -0.03 17.45 11.56
CA SER A 24 0.39 17.37 12.97
C SER A 24 1.87 17.72 13.15
N ASP A 25 2.71 17.48 12.15
CA ASP A 25 4.12 17.89 12.16
C ASP A 25 4.29 19.42 12.15
N TYR A 26 3.30 20.18 11.66
CA TYR A 26 3.29 21.65 11.65
C TYR A 26 2.69 22.28 12.92
N ALA A 27 1.93 21.51 13.72
CA ALA A 27 1.20 22.03 14.87
C ALA A 27 1.48 21.19 16.11
N SER A 28 2.65 21.38 16.73
CA SER A 28 3.07 20.73 17.98
C SER A 28 2.14 21.02 19.19
N PHE A 29 1.07 21.80 19.01
CA PHE A 29 0.19 22.28 20.07
C PHE A 29 -1.03 21.38 20.34
N PHE A 30 -1.36 20.43 19.47
CA PHE A 30 -2.49 19.51 19.71
C PHE A 30 -2.07 18.26 20.51
N ASP A 31 -2.02 18.48 21.81
CA ASP A 31 -2.18 17.58 22.96
C ASP A 31 -2.25 16.05 22.73
N PRO A 32 -1.52 15.22 23.50
CA PRO A 32 -1.33 13.77 23.35
C PRO A 32 -2.58 12.87 23.28
N LEU A 33 -3.78 13.39 23.54
CA LEU A 33 -5.05 12.65 23.44
C LEU A 33 -5.50 12.43 21.98
N HIS A 34 -5.29 13.41 21.09
CA HIS A 34 -5.62 13.25 19.66
C HIS A 34 -4.64 12.27 18.98
N LEU A 35 -3.36 12.32 19.34
CA LEU A 35 -2.34 11.38 18.87
C LEU A 35 -2.68 9.93 19.24
N ARG A 36 -3.26 9.69 20.43
CA ARG A 36 -3.62 8.33 20.87
C ARG A 36 -4.82 7.75 20.11
N GLY A 37 -5.83 8.54 19.82
CA GLY A 37 -6.97 8.11 18.99
C GLY A 37 -6.56 7.87 17.54
N TYR A 38 -5.71 8.75 17.03
CA TYR A 38 -5.14 8.70 15.69
C TYR A 38 -4.21 7.49 15.47
N ALA A 39 -3.30 7.21 16.42
CA ALA A 39 -2.45 6.04 16.40
C ALA A 39 -3.26 4.72 16.37
N ARG A 40 -4.40 4.66 17.07
CA ARG A 40 -5.31 3.50 16.99
C ARG A 40 -5.93 3.34 15.60
N ARG A 41 -6.29 4.45 14.94
CA ARG A 41 -6.85 4.44 13.58
C ARG A 41 -5.80 4.01 12.56
N ILE A 42 -4.58 4.55 12.62
CA ILE A 42 -3.44 4.08 11.81
C ILE A 42 -3.21 2.59 12.02
N LYS A 43 -3.16 2.13 13.28
CA LYS A 43 -2.93 0.72 13.57
C LYS A 43 -4.00 -0.17 12.94
N ARG A 44 -5.28 0.20 13.03
CA ARG A 44 -6.38 -0.55 12.40
C ARG A 44 -6.29 -0.56 10.88
N ALA A 45 -6.01 0.59 10.27
CA ALA A 45 -5.87 0.72 8.82
C ALA A 45 -4.67 -0.09 8.30
N SER A 46 -3.52 0.02 8.98
CA SER A 46 -2.31 -0.76 8.72
C SER A 46 -2.56 -2.26 8.84
N SER A 47 -3.25 -2.72 9.89
CA SER A 47 -3.61 -4.14 10.04
C SER A 47 -4.50 -4.64 8.90
N GLY A 48 -5.50 -3.85 8.47
CA GLY A 48 -6.34 -4.24 7.34
C GLY A 48 -5.60 -4.27 6.00
N LEU A 49 -4.64 -3.35 5.79
CA LEU A 49 -3.75 -3.37 4.61
C LEU A 49 -2.82 -4.59 4.63
N HIS A 50 -2.27 -4.92 5.80
CA HIS A 50 -1.42 -6.10 5.97
C HIS A 50 -2.18 -7.38 5.62
N GLU A 51 -3.39 -7.55 6.16
CA GLU A 51 -4.27 -8.69 5.85
C GLU A 51 -4.64 -8.75 4.36
N PHE A 52 -4.92 -7.58 3.75
CA PHE A 52 -5.20 -7.48 2.32
C PHE A 52 -4.01 -7.95 1.47
N PHE A 53 -2.80 -7.45 1.73
CA PHE A 53 -1.61 -7.87 0.99
C PHE A 53 -1.28 -9.35 1.24
N ASP A 54 -1.42 -9.83 2.47
CA ASP A 54 -1.20 -11.24 2.78
C ASP A 54 -2.12 -12.15 1.97
N LYS A 55 -3.39 -11.76 1.86
CA LYS A 55 -4.35 -12.48 1.05
C LYS A 55 -3.97 -12.48 -0.43
N MET A 56 -3.59 -11.34 -0.99
CA MET A 56 -3.16 -11.27 -2.39
C MET A 56 -1.93 -12.15 -2.67
N ILE A 57 -0.94 -12.14 -1.75
CA ILE A 57 0.26 -12.97 -1.89
C ILE A 57 -0.13 -14.46 -1.85
N ASN A 58 -0.99 -14.85 -0.91
CA ASN A 58 -1.45 -16.24 -0.79
C ASN A 58 -2.24 -16.69 -2.03
N GLU A 59 -3.15 -15.85 -2.54
CA GLU A 59 -3.92 -16.13 -3.75
C GLU A 59 -2.99 -16.31 -4.97
N TYR A 60 -1.92 -15.51 -5.07
CA TYR A 60 -0.92 -15.65 -6.13
C TYR A 60 -0.10 -16.95 -5.99
N GLN A 61 0.35 -17.29 -4.78
CA GLN A 61 1.11 -18.52 -4.52
C GLN A 61 0.27 -19.78 -4.73
N GLN A 62 -1.04 -19.73 -4.44
CA GLN A 62 -1.96 -20.86 -4.63
C GLN A 62 -2.43 -21.02 -6.09
N GLY A 63 -2.56 -19.92 -6.82
CA GLY A 63 -3.02 -19.91 -8.22
C GLY A 63 -1.92 -20.13 -9.25
N THR A 64 -0.65 -20.09 -8.84
CA THR A 64 0.51 -20.33 -9.70
C THR A 64 1.02 -21.74 -9.43
N ASN A 65 0.63 -22.71 -10.26
CA ASN A 65 1.40 -23.95 -10.34
C ASN A 65 2.81 -23.54 -10.77
N MET A 66 3.85 -23.87 -10.00
CA MET A 66 5.24 -23.47 -10.28
C MET A 66 5.73 -23.92 -11.68
N ASP A 67 5.02 -24.85 -12.33
CA ASP A 67 5.28 -25.33 -13.69
C ASP A 67 4.60 -24.52 -14.81
N GLU A 68 3.57 -23.73 -14.53
CA GLU A 68 2.93 -22.87 -15.54
C GLU A 68 3.57 -21.48 -15.52
N GLN A 69 4.62 -21.30 -16.34
CA GLN A 69 5.20 -19.97 -16.63
C GLN A 69 4.17 -19.10 -17.37
N LYS A 70 3.21 -18.53 -16.64
CA LYS A 70 2.44 -17.39 -17.15
C LYS A 70 3.37 -16.17 -17.13
N PRO A 71 3.43 -15.39 -18.23
CA PRO A 71 4.20 -14.16 -18.25
C PRO A 71 3.68 -13.23 -17.14
N TYR A 72 4.59 -12.56 -16.44
CA TYR A 72 4.23 -11.58 -15.41
C TYR A 72 3.35 -10.48 -16.02
N THR A 73 2.10 -10.39 -15.58
CA THR A 73 1.13 -9.43 -16.13
C THR A 73 1.08 -8.11 -15.36
N GLY A 74 1.89 -7.96 -14.30
CA GLY A 74 1.91 -6.71 -13.53
C GLY A 74 2.95 -6.68 -12.41
N PHE A 75 3.19 -5.48 -11.88
CA PHE A 75 4.19 -5.21 -10.84
C PHE A 75 4.05 -6.11 -9.61
N PHE A 76 2.81 -6.36 -9.15
CA PHE A 76 2.57 -7.24 -8.02
C PHE A 76 3.13 -8.66 -8.21
N GLN A 77 2.95 -9.22 -9.40
CA GLN A 77 3.42 -10.58 -9.71
C GLN A 77 4.95 -10.64 -9.74
N VAL A 78 5.60 -9.60 -10.28
CA VAL A 78 7.07 -9.47 -10.26
C VAL A 78 7.59 -9.40 -8.84
N MET A 79 6.94 -8.64 -7.96
CA MET A 79 7.40 -8.54 -6.57
C MET A 79 7.23 -9.88 -5.82
N VAL A 80 6.13 -10.59 -6.04
CA VAL A 80 5.94 -11.91 -5.42
C VAL A 80 6.89 -12.97 -5.99
N SER A 81 7.32 -12.88 -7.26
CA SER A 81 8.33 -13.80 -7.79
C SER A 81 9.73 -13.60 -7.21
N LEU A 82 10.01 -12.42 -6.65
CA LEU A 82 11.23 -12.14 -5.90
C LEU A 82 11.16 -12.68 -4.45
N LEU A 83 10.01 -13.18 -3.99
CA LEU A 83 9.90 -13.68 -2.62
C LEU A 83 10.85 -14.86 -2.40
N GLY A 84 11.73 -14.74 -1.41
CA GLY A 84 12.71 -15.78 -1.07
C GLY A 84 13.94 -15.80 -1.99
N THR A 85 14.06 -14.87 -2.94
CA THR A 85 15.27 -14.72 -3.77
C THR A 85 16.27 -13.77 -3.11
N PRO A 86 17.57 -13.92 -3.39
CA PRO A 86 18.56 -12.93 -2.97
C PRO A 86 18.32 -11.60 -3.71
N MET A 87 18.30 -10.51 -2.96
CA MET A 87 18.16 -9.15 -3.49
C MET A 87 19.30 -8.80 -4.45
N ASN A 88 20.51 -9.26 -4.12
CA ASN A 88 21.68 -9.16 -4.97
C ASN A 88 22.24 -10.58 -5.18
N PRO A 89 22.14 -11.17 -6.38
CA PRO A 89 22.65 -12.52 -6.64
C PRO A 89 24.17 -12.60 -6.65
N ASN A 90 24.88 -11.47 -6.65
CA ASN A 90 26.35 -11.42 -6.60
C ASN A 90 26.91 -11.27 -5.18
N ASP A 91 26.03 -11.23 -4.17
CA ASP A 91 26.43 -11.06 -2.77
C ASP A 91 26.55 -12.43 -2.10
N GLU A 92 27.74 -13.03 -2.19
CA GLU A 92 27.98 -14.43 -1.77
C GLU A 92 28.15 -14.59 -0.26
N ASP A 93 28.60 -13.54 0.45
CA ASP A 93 28.98 -13.64 1.85
C ASP A 93 27.77 -13.58 2.79
N GLN A 94 26.80 -12.71 2.51
CA GLN A 94 25.55 -12.56 3.28
C GLN A 94 24.39 -12.06 2.39
N PRO A 95 23.83 -12.92 1.53
CA PRO A 95 22.75 -12.51 0.63
C PRO A 95 21.52 -12.07 1.42
N TYR A 96 21.11 -10.81 1.26
CA TYR A 96 19.85 -10.32 1.80
C TYR A 96 18.69 -10.96 1.04
N ILE A 97 17.92 -11.82 1.73
CA ILE A 97 16.78 -12.50 1.12
C ILE A 97 15.54 -11.61 1.19
N VAL A 98 14.87 -11.43 0.05
CA VAL A 98 13.63 -10.67 -0.03
C VAL A 98 12.54 -11.40 0.74
N GLY A 99 12.17 -10.82 1.88
CA GLY A 99 11.13 -11.34 2.75
C GLY A 99 9.73 -10.88 2.34
N ARG A 100 8.73 -11.55 2.89
CA ARG A 100 7.32 -11.21 2.70
C ARG A 100 6.99 -9.79 3.18
N GLU A 101 7.58 -9.37 4.30
CA GLU A 101 7.38 -8.02 4.83
C GLU A 101 7.98 -6.94 3.91
N ASN A 102 9.08 -7.24 3.22
CA ASN A 102 9.68 -6.32 2.24
C ASN A 102 8.72 -6.05 1.08
N ILE A 103 8.12 -7.10 0.53
CA ILE A 103 7.15 -6.99 -0.55
C ILE A 103 5.92 -6.19 -0.10
N LYS A 104 5.39 -6.50 1.10
CA LYS A 104 4.24 -5.76 1.64
C LYS A 104 4.55 -4.28 1.86
N ALA A 105 5.75 -3.96 2.34
CA ALA A 105 6.18 -2.58 2.54
C ALA A 105 6.29 -1.82 1.20
N ILE A 106 6.93 -2.40 0.18
CA ILE A 106 7.04 -1.79 -1.15
C ILE A 106 5.67 -1.57 -1.79
N MET A 107 4.76 -2.56 -1.68
CA MET A 107 3.39 -2.42 -2.20
C MET A 107 2.62 -1.30 -1.49
N LEU A 108 2.75 -1.22 -0.17
CA LEU A 108 2.12 -0.17 0.61
C LEU A 108 2.63 1.21 0.20
N ASP A 109 3.95 1.36 0.08
CA ASP A 109 4.59 2.62 -0.31
C ASP A 109 4.09 3.09 -1.68
N MET A 110 4.04 2.20 -2.67
CA MET A 110 3.52 2.52 -4.00
C MET A 110 2.05 2.98 -3.98
N VAL A 111 1.21 2.32 -3.19
CA VAL A 111 -0.21 2.70 -3.04
C VAL A 111 -0.33 4.07 -2.38
N VAL A 112 0.44 4.35 -1.33
CA VAL A 112 0.41 5.64 -0.63
C VAL A 112 0.91 6.77 -1.54
N ALA A 113 2.05 6.57 -2.21
CA ALA A 113 2.64 7.57 -3.10
C ALA A 113 1.74 7.91 -4.30
N SER A 114 1.02 6.92 -4.85
CA SER A 114 0.12 7.15 -5.98
C SER A 114 -1.17 7.89 -5.59
N PHE A 115 -1.61 7.77 -4.33
CA PHE A 115 -2.92 8.28 -3.92
C PHE A 115 -3.04 9.80 -4.04
N ASP A 116 -2.06 10.55 -3.50
CA ASP A 116 -2.09 12.01 -3.51
C ASP A 116 -2.02 12.57 -4.94
N THR A 117 -1.22 11.93 -5.80
CA THR A 117 -1.10 12.30 -7.22
C THR A 117 -2.41 12.08 -7.97
N ILE A 118 -3.04 10.91 -7.81
CA ILE A 118 -4.31 10.58 -8.49
C ILE A 118 -5.43 11.50 -8.01
N THR A 119 -5.52 11.75 -6.70
CA THR A 119 -6.55 12.64 -6.14
C THR A 119 -6.42 14.04 -6.72
N THR A 120 -5.21 14.59 -6.72
CA THR A 120 -4.93 15.91 -7.29
C THR A 120 -5.26 15.96 -8.78
N ALA A 121 -4.89 14.94 -9.55
CA ALA A 121 -5.21 14.87 -10.98
C ALA A 121 -6.72 14.85 -11.25
N ILE A 122 -7.49 14.09 -10.46
CA ILE A 122 -8.95 14.05 -10.56
C ILE A 122 -9.56 15.41 -10.20
N GLU A 123 -9.11 16.01 -9.10
CA GLU A 123 -9.57 17.34 -8.67
C GLU A 123 -9.35 18.39 -9.76
N TRP A 124 -8.16 18.43 -10.36
CA TRP A 124 -7.86 19.30 -11.49
C TRP A 124 -8.72 19.01 -12.71
N THR A 125 -8.86 17.74 -13.08
CA THR A 125 -9.66 17.34 -14.25
C THR A 125 -11.12 17.76 -14.11
N LEU A 126 -11.72 17.53 -12.94
CA LEU A 126 -13.08 17.96 -12.65
C LEU A 126 -13.21 19.48 -12.61
N SER A 127 -12.23 20.18 -12.03
CA SER A 127 -12.22 21.65 -12.02
C SER A 127 -12.17 22.21 -13.44
N GLU A 128 -11.39 21.61 -14.33
CA GLU A 128 -11.26 22.09 -15.71
C GLU A 128 -12.52 21.76 -16.54
N LEU A 129 -13.14 20.59 -16.32
CA LEU A 129 -14.45 20.22 -16.92
C LEU A 129 -15.58 21.17 -16.52
N LEU A 130 -15.61 21.62 -15.26
CA LEU A 130 -16.61 22.59 -14.79
C LEU A 130 -16.35 24.00 -15.34
N ARG A 131 -15.09 24.34 -15.59
CA ARG A 131 -14.67 25.65 -16.09
C ARG A 131 -14.88 25.80 -17.60
N HIS A 132 -14.81 24.69 -18.34
CA HIS A 132 -15.05 24.61 -19.78
C HIS A 132 -16.06 23.51 -20.09
N PRO A 133 -17.37 23.82 -19.98
CA PRO A 133 -18.44 22.85 -20.23
C PRO A 133 -18.51 22.37 -21.69
#